data_AF-X1UH06-F1
#
_entry.id   AF-X1UH06-F1
#
_cell.length_a   1.000
_cell.length_b   1.000
_cell.length_c   1.000
_cell.angle_alpha   90.00
_cell.angle_beta   90.00
_cell.angle_gamma   90.00
#
_symmetry.space_group_name_H-M   'P 1'
#
loop_
_entity.id
_entity.type
_entity.pdbx_description
1 polymer ?
#
loop_
_entity_poly.entity_id
_entity_poly.type
_entity_poly.pdbx_seq_one_letter_code
_entity_poly.pdbx_strand_id
1 'polypeptide(L)'
;MDLEYLQKVKFLESRFPKYAKRSTESLGRKYELVEDPFRTPFERDCHRVLHSLPFRRLKHKTQVFFSPRDDHICTRLEHSLHVASISPTICNRLDLNATLAEAIALAHDLGHPPFGHLGEEAMIRITDQYNKKNKTNKLPHFTHEGQSLRVIDCFKNSRHEPLNLTFEVRDGVVCHYGEINEKFLKPQYKKHIRSVDISAA
;
A
#
# COMPACT_ATOMS: atom_id res chain seq x y z
N MET A 1 14.30 -11.20 -15.44
CA MET A 1 13.15 -12.09 -15.74
C MET A 1 13.51 -13.05 -16.86
N ASP A 2 12.98 -14.28 -16.88
CA ASP A 2 13.08 -15.19 -18.03
C ASP A 2 12.56 -14.48 -19.30
N LEU A 3 13.32 -14.57 -20.40
CA LEU A 3 13.06 -13.78 -21.61
C LEU A 3 11.71 -14.15 -22.24
N GLU A 4 11.36 -15.42 -22.23
CA GLU A 4 10.08 -15.93 -22.74
C GLU A 4 8.91 -15.41 -21.90
N TYR A 5 9.03 -15.49 -20.57
CA TYR A 5 8.01 -14.95 -19.66
C TYR A 5 7.85 -13.44 -19.81
N LEU A 6 8.95 -12.69 -19.93
CA LEU A 6 8.91 -11.25 -20.13
C LEU A 6 8.19 -10.87 -21.44
N GLN A 7 8.43 -11.61 -22.53
CA GLN A 7 7.72 -11.40 -23.79
C GLN A 7 6.22 -11.68 -23.64
N LYS A 8 5.85 -12.74 -22.92
CA LYS A 8 4.45 -13.05 -22.61
C LYS A 8 3.78 -11.93 -21.81
N VAL A 9 4.43 -11.42 -20.76
CA VAL A 9 3.91 -10.30 -19.96
C VAL A 9 3.73 -9.07 -20.85
N LYS A 10 4.75 -8.69 -21.64
CA LYS A 10 4.65 -7.55 -22.58
C LYS A 10 3.48 -7.69 -23.56
N PHE A 11 3.25 -8.89 -24.08
CA PHE A 11 2.14 -9.15 -24.99
C PHE A 11 0.79 -8.99 -24.30
N LEU A 12 0.63 -9.51 -23.08
CA LEU A 12 -0.62 -9.37 -22.31
C LEU A 12 -0.88 -7.90 -21.97
N GLU A 13 0.13 -7.18 -21.47
CA GLU A 13 0.03 -5.76 -21.09
C GLU A 13 -0.11 -4.82 -22.29
N SER A 14 0.18 -5.27 -23.51
CA SER A 14 0.00 -4.46 -24.73
C SER A 14 -1.47 -4.13 -25.01
N ARG A 15 -2.39 -4.94 -24.47
CA ARG A 15 -3.84 -4.78 -24.61
C ARG A 15 -4.44 -3.76 -23.66
N PHE A 16 -3.69 -3.38 -22.63
CA PHE A 16 -4.15 -2.38 -21.66
C PHE A 16 -4.37 -1.02 -22.33
N PRO A 17 -5.40 -0.26 -21.91
CA PRO A 17 -5.63 1.09 -22.38
C PRO A 17 -4.48 2.01 -21.95
N LYS A 18 -4.32 3.13 -22.64
CA LYS A 18 -3.20 4.07 -22.42
C LYS A 18 -3.05 4.56 -20.97
N TYR A 19 -4.13 4.58 -20.20
CA TYR A 19 -4.15 5.03 -18.81
C TYR A 19 -3.82 3.93 -17.79
N ALA A 20 -3.80 2.66 -18.20
CA ALA A 20 -3.47 1.55 -17.30
C ALA A 20 -1.95 1.43 -17.16
N LYS A 21 -1.49 1.21 -15.92
CA LYS A 21 -0.07 1.10 -15.63
C LYS A 21 0.46 -0.31 -15.91
N ARG A 22 1.49 -0.41 -16.74
CA ARG A 22 2.18 -1.67 -17.06
C ARG A 22 3.27 -1.97 -16.04
N SER A 23 3.42 -3.25 -15.68
CA SER A 23 4.49 -3.71 -14.78
C SER A 23 5.87 -3.60 -15.44
N THR A 24 5.91 -3.78 -16.77
CA THR A 24 7.12 -3.61 -17.60
C THR A 24 7.61 -2.17 -17.71
N GLU A 25 6.77 -1.20 -17.34
CA GLU A 25 7.05 0.24 -17.35
C GLU A 25 7.13 0.81 -15.92
N SER A 26 7.34 -0.04 -14.90
CA SER A 26 7.44 0.40 -13.51
C SER A 26 8.58 1.42 -13.34
N LEU A 27 8.35 2.45 -12.51
CA LEU A 27 9.38 3.40 -12.10
C LEU A 27 10.38 2.80 -11.10
N GLY A 28 10.19 1.53 -10.71
CA GLY A 28 11.12 0.79 -9.87
C GLY A 28 10.93 1.02 -8.38
N ARG A 29 12.00 0.80 -7.61
CA ARG A 29 12.02 0.80 -6.14
C ARG A 29 13.02 1.81 -5.60
N LYS A 30 12.78 2.35 -4.39
CA LYS A 30 13.70 3.31 -3.73
C LYS A 30 15.13 2.77 -3.62
N TYR A 31 15.26 1.47 -3.29
CA TYR A 31 16.52 0.76 -3.27
C TYR A 31 16.52 -0.32 -4.36
N GLU A 32 17.61 -0.40 -5.11
CA GLU A 32 17.76 -1.37 -6.19
C GLU A 32 17.71 -2.81 -5.64
N LEU A 33 17.04 -3.69 -6.38
CA LEU A 33 16.98 -5.11 -6.08
C LEU A 33 17.21 -5.88 -7.36
N VAL A 34 17.94 -6.99 -7.24
CA VAL A 34 18.09 -7.95 -8.33
C VAL A 34 16.71 -8.36 -8.81
N GLU A 35 16.48 -8.27 -10.12
CA GLU A 35 15.22 -8.63 -10.74
C GLU A 35 14.86 -10.08 -10.45
N ASP A 36 13.56 -10.34 -10.29
CA ASP A 36 13.08 -11.70 -10.13
C ASP A 36 12.98 -12.38 -11.51
N PRO A 37 13.50 -13.61 -11.67
CA PRO A 37 13.39 -14.32 -12.93
C PRO A 37 11.94 -14.72 -13.29
N PHE A 38 11.05 -14.89 -12.30
CA PHE A 38 9.73 -15.50 -12.49
C PHE A 38 8.56 -14.57 -12.19
N ARG A 39 8.78 -13.50 -11.42
CA ARG A 39 7.72 -12.58 -10.99
C ARG A 39 7.90 -11.19 -11.61
N THR A 40 6.79 -10.62 -12.06
CA THR A 40 6.69 -9.19 -12.33
C THR A 40 6.95 -8.36 -11.07
N PRO A 41 7.30 -7.07 -11.20
CA PRO A 41 7.48 -6.20 -10.04
C PRO A 41 6.29 -6.17 -9.07
N PHE A 42 5.05 -6.24 -9.59
CA PHE A 42 3.83 -6.18 -8.79
C PHE A 42 3.49 -7.54 -8.13
N GLU A 43 3.69 -8.66 -8.80
CA GLU A 43 3.58 -10.00 -8.19
C GLU A 43 4.58 -10.15 -7.02
N ARG A 44 5.80 -9.65 -7.21
CA ARG A 44 6.81 -9.61 -6.15
C ARG A 44 6.34 -8.76 -4.97
N ASP A 45 5.66 -7.64 -5.21
CA ASP A 45 5.13 -6.79 -4.15
C ASP A 45 4.00 -7.47 -3.38
N CYS A 46 3.05 -8.13 -4.04
CA CYS A 46 2.02 -8.95 -3.38
C CYS A 46 2.64 -9.92 -2.37
N HIS A 47 3.65 -10.69 -2.81
CA HIS A 47 4.29 -11.69 -1.95
C HIS A 47 5.07 -11.05 -0.80
N ARG A 48 5.76 -9.93 -1.04
CA ARG A 48 6.50 -9.22 0.01
C ARG A 48 5.55 -8.72 1.09
N VAL A 49 4.39 -8.18 0.72
CA VAL A 49 3.37 -7.72 1.67
C VAL A 49 2.77 -8.91 2.41
N LEU A 50 2.29 -9.93 1.69
CA LEU A 50 1.61 -11.10 2.25
C LEU A 50 2.46 -11.83 3.30
N HIS A 51 3.76 -11.99 3.04
CA HIS A 51 4.68 -12.67 3.96
C HIS A 51 5.33 -11.73 5.00
N SER A 52 4.93 -10.46 5.03
CA SER A 52 5.52 -9.49 5.93
C SER A 52 5.03 -9.64 7.38
N LEU A 53 5.87 -9.21 8.33
CA LEU A 53 5.43 -9.09 9.72
C LEU A 53 4.34 -8.01 9.91
N PRO A 54 4.42 -6.81 9.27
CA PRO A 54 3.33 -5.84 9.29
C PRO A 54 1.97 -6.39 8.87
N PHE A 55 1.90 -7.16 7.79
CA PHE A 55 0.64 -7.75 7.32
C PHE A 55 0.08 -8.77 8.32
N ARG A 56 0.92 -9.65 8.87
CA ARG A 56 0.51 -10.58 9.93
C ARG A 56 -0.05 -9.89 11.18
N ARG A 57 0.42 -8.69 11.51
CA ARG A 57 -0.11 -7.91 12.65
C ARG A 57 -1.54 -7.43 12.44
N LEU A 58 -2.03 -7.37 11.20
CA LEU A 58 -3.43 -7.02 10.91
C LEU A 58 -4.42 -8.05 11.49
N LYS A 59 -3.98 -9.30 11.73
CA LYS A 59 -4.79 -10.35 12.37
C LYS A 59 -5.35 -9.93 13.73
N HIS A 60 -4.64 -9.07 14.44
CA HIS A 60 -5.01 -8.61 15.78
C HIS A 60 -5.42 -7.13 15.78
N LYS A 61 -5.77 -6.57 14.61
CA LYS A 61 -6.35 -5.23 14.48
C LYS A 61 -7.82 -5.35 14.10
N THR A 62 -8.64 -4.54 14.75
CA THR A 62 -10.09 -4.47 14.53
C THR A 62 -10.44 -3.80 13.21
N GLN A 63 -11.48 -4.30 12.55
CA GLN A 63 -12.20 -3.59 11.49
C GLN A 63 -13.60 -3.24 12.00
N VAL A 64 -13.85 -1.96 12.29
CA VAL A 64 -15.13 -1.42 12.80
C VAL A 64 -15.53 -1.90 14.20
N PHE A 65 -15.55 -3.21 14.48
CA PHE A 65 -15.95 -3.78 15.76
C PHE A 65 -14.79 -4.48 16.48
N PHE A 66 -14.81 -4.47 17.81
CA PHE A 66 -13.90 -5.24 18.66
C PHE A 66 -14.71 -6.27 19.46
N SER A 67 -14.65 -7.53 19.05
CA SER A 67 -15.11 -8.65 19.88
C SER A 67 -14.07 -9.75 19.87
N PRO A 68 -13.20 -9.83 20.89
CA PRO A 68 -12.19 -10.88 21.00
C PRO A 68 -12.75 -12.30 21.14
N ARG A 69 -14.07 -12.42 21.35
CA ARG A 69 -14.77 -13.69 21.62
C ARG A 69 -15.64 -14.15 20.45
N ASP A 70 -15.74 -13.35 19.40
CA ASP A 70 -16.54 -13.66 18.23
C ASP A 70 -15.64 -13.72 17.01
N ASP A 71 -15.32 -14.94 16.59
CA ASP A 71 -14.45 -15.22 15.45
C ASP A 71 -15.09 -14.80 14.11
N HIS A 72 -16.37 -14.41 14.10
CA HIS A 72 -17.05 -13.88 12.91
C HIS A 72 -16.88 -12.37 12.73
N ILE A 73 -16.31 -11.67 13.72
CA ILE A 73 -16.01 -10.24 13.56
C ILE A 73 -14.75 -10.07 12.73
N CYS A 74 -14.92 -9.43 11.57
CA CYS A 74 -13.87 -9.13 10.63
C CYS A 74 -12.72 -8.36 11.30
N THR A 75 -11.53 -8.92 11.21
CA THR A 75 -10.25 -8.28 11.47
C THR A 75 -9.82 -7.46 10.27
N ARG A 76 -8.83 -6.61 10.48
CA ARG A 76 -8.25 -5.83 9.38
C ARG A 76 -7.55 -6.70 8.35
N LEU A 77 -7.02 -7.85 8.76
CA LEU A 77 -6.44 -8.83 7.85
C LEU A 77 -7.49 -9.37 6.88
N GLU A 78 -8.65 -9.77 7.39
CA GLU A 78 -9.76 -10.27 6.56
C GLU A 78 -10.31 -9.17 5.65
N HIS A 79 -10.42 -7.94 6.16
CA HIS A 79 -10.77 -6.79 5.33
C HIS A 79 -9.80 -6.61 4.16
N SER A 80 -8.48 -6.54 4.41
CA SER A 80 -7.48 -6.40 3.34
C SER A 80 -7.52 -7.56 2.36
N LEU A 81 -7.76 -8.80 2.83
CA LEU A 81 -7.91 -9.97 1.96
C LEU A 81 -9.20 -9.90 1.10
N HIS A 82 -10.32 -9.45 1.65
CA HIS A 82 -11.55 -9.23 0.88
C HIS A 82 -11.34 -8.18 -0.20
N VAL A 83 -10.73 -7.03 0.14
CA VAL A 83 -10.43 -5.98 -0.86
C VAL A 83 -9.47 -6.51 -1.93
N ALA A 84 -8.43 -7.25 -1.55
CA ALA A 84 -7.48 -7.86 -2.47
C ALA A 84 -8.10 -8.95 -3.36
N SER A 85 -9.18 -9.59 -2.92
CA SER A 85 -9.91 -10.56 -3.74
C SER A 85 -10.84 -9.90 -4.77
N ILE A 86 -11.39 -8.72 -4.46
CA ILE A 86 -12.37 -8.01 -5.28
C ILE A 86 -11.69 -7.03 -6.26
N SER A 87 -10.63 -6.33 -5.85
CA SER A 87 -9.97 -5.32 -6.68
C SER A 87 -9.46 -5.86 -8.03
N PRO A 88 -8.90 -7.09 -8.13
CA PRO A 88 -8.47 -7.66 -9.40
C PRO A 88 -9.65 -7.91 -10.34
N THR A 89 -10.81 -8.34 -9.82
CA THR A 89 -12.02 -8.57 -10.62
C THR A 89 -12.50 -7.28 -11.27
N ILE A 90 -12.51 -6.18 -10.53
CA ILE A 90 -12.89 -4.86 -11.04
C ILE A 90 -11.88 -4.40 -12.09
N CYS A 91 -10.58 -4.47 -11.78
CA CYS A 91 -9.53 -4.03 -12.70
C CYS A 91 -9.51 -4.83 -14.01
N ASN A 92 -9.68 -6.16 -13.95
CA ASN A 92 -9.78 -6.99 -15.14
C ASN A 92 -10.95 -6.58 -16.04
N ARG A 93 -12.09 -6.17 -15.48
CA ARG A 93 -13.25 -5.75 -16.28
C ARG A 93 -13.06 -4.39 -16.96
N LEU A 94 -12.12 -3.59 -16.45
CA LEU A 94 -11.74 -2.28 -16.95
C LEU A 94 -10.43 -2.29 -17.75
N ASP A 95 -9.91 -3.48 -18.06
CA ASP A 95 -8.60 -3.67 -18.71
C ASP A 95 -7.43 -2.99 -17.98
N LEU A 96 -7.53 -2.83 -16.66
CA LEU A 96 -6.48 -2.30 -15.79
C LEU A 96 -5.56 -3.41 -15.27
N ASN A 97 -4.42 -3.03 -14.70
CA ASN A 97 -3.47 -3.97 -14.13
C ASN A 97 -3.98 -4.55 -12.79
N ALA A 98 -4.54 -5.77 -12.86
CA ALA A 98 -5.13 -6.46 -11.73
C ALA A 98 -4.13 -6.77 -10.61
N THR A 99 -2.90 -7.16 -10.94
CA THR A 99 -1.85 -7.45 -9.96
C THR A 99 -1.41 -6.20 -9.20
N LEU A 100 -1.34 -5.05 -9.87
CA LEU A 100 -1.07 -3.78 -9.19
C LEU A 100 -2.18 -3.46 -8.18
N ALA A 101 -3.44 -3.66 -8.55
CA ALA A 101 -4.58 -3.42 -7.68
C ALA A 101 -4.59 -4.34 -6.45
N GLU A 102 -4.22 -5.61 -6.63
CA GLU A 102 -4.04 -6.58 -5.54
C GLU A 102 -2.93 -6.15 -4.58
N ALA A 103 -1.76 -5.79 -5.11
CA ALA A 103 -0.62 -5.36 -4.31
C ALA A 103 -0.94 -4.13 -3.45
N ILE A 104 -1.65 -3.15 -4.03
CA ILE A 104 -2.13 -1.97 -3.30
C ILE A 104 -3.13 -2.39 -2.22
N ALA A 105 -4.13 -3.21 -2.56
CA ALA A 105 -5.15 -3.67 -1.63
C ALA A 105 -4.57 -4.45 -0.44
N LEU A 106 -3.52 -5.24 -0.63
CA LEU A 106 -2.83 -5.93 0.47
C LEU A 106 -2.06 -4.95 1.38
N ALA A 107 -1.52 -3.88 0.81
CA ALA A 107 -0.62 -2.95 1.50
C ALA A 107 -1.30 -1.73 2.15
N HIS A 108 -2.53 -1.43 1.73
CA HIS A 108 -3.21 -0.16 2.01
C HIS A 108 -3.32 0.14 3.53
N ASP A 109 -3.59 -0.91 4.30
CA ASP A 109 -3.93 -0.84 5.72
C ASP A 109 -2.78 -1.15 6.70
N LEU A 110 -1.55 -1.32 6.21
CA LEU A 110 -0.41 -1.73 7.04
C LEU A 110 -0.13 -0.78 8.22
N GLY A 111 -0.34 0.52 8.00
CA GLY A 111 -0.05 1.62 8.92
C GLY A 111 -1.11 1.86 9.98
N HIS A 112 -2.27 1.25 9.86
CA HIS A 112 -3.39 1.63 10.69
C HIS A 112 -3.12 1.34 12.20
N PRO A 113 -3.45 2.26 13.13
CA PRO A 113 -3.24 2.05 14.55
C PRO A 113 -4.17 0.95 15.14
N PRO A 114 -3.96 0.51 16.39
CA PRO A 114 -4.97 -0.27 17.11
C PRO A 114 -6.32 0.48 17.18
N PHE A 115 -7.43 -0.24 17.31
CA PHE A 115 -8.78 0.31 17.53
C PHE A 115 -9.42 1.14 16.40
N GLY A 116 -9.05 0.93 15.13
CA GLY A 116 -9.75 1.62 14.04
C GLY A 116 -9.59 3.14 14.11
N HIS A 117 -10.58 3.88 13.62
CA HIS A 117 -10.54 5.34 13.56
C HIS A 117 -10.36 5.99 14.94
N LEU A 118 -10.81 5.33 16.02
CA LEU A 118 -10.56 5.80 17.39
C LEU A 118 -9.06 5.86 17.71
N GLY A 119 -8.28 4.90 17.19
CA GLY A 119 -6.83 4.91 17.26
C GLY A 119 -6.23 6.06 16.47
N GLU A 120 -6.75 6.33 15.27
CA GLU A 120 -6.30 7.47 14.46
C GLU A 120 -6.57 8.80 15.15
N GLU A 121 -7.79 9.00 15.66
CA GLU A 121 -8.15 10.20 16.44
C GLU A 121 -7.23 10.38 17.64
N ALA A 122 -6.92 9.30 18.36
CA ALA A 122 -6.00 9.34 19.50
C ALA A 122 -4.59 9.76 19.05
N MET A 123 -4.08 9.19 17.96
CA MET A 123 -2.78 9.56 17.39
C MET A 123 -2.73 11.02 16.95
N ILE A 124 -3.77 11.51 16.26
CA ILE A 124 -3.89 12.92 15.85
C ILE A 124 -3.86 13.83 17.07
N ARG A 125 -4.66 13.54 18.11
CA ARG A 125 -4.70 14.34 19.35
C ARG A 125 -3.33 14.40 20.03
N ILE A 126 -2.61 13.28 20.12
CA ILE A 126 -1.27 13.20 20.74
C ILE A 126 -0.27 14.04 19.92
N THR A 127 -0.27 13.87 18.60
CA THR A 127 0.59 14.60 17.67
C THR A 127 0.35 16.11 17.74
N ASP A 128 -0.91 16.55 17.77
CA ASP A 128 -1.28 17.96 17.89
C ASP A 128 -0.84 18.55 19.23
N GLN A 129 -1.02 17.82 20.33
CA GLN A 129 -0.55 18.24 21.65
C GLN A 129 0.98 18.36 21.70
N TYR A 130 1.70 17.41 21.09
CA TYR A 130 3.14 17.47 20.97
C TYR A 130 3.58 18.71 20.15
N ASN A 131 2.94 18.96 19.01
CA ASN A 131 3.23 20.10 18.13
C ASN A 131 2.94 21.46 18.76
N LYS A 132 1.94 21.54 19.65
CA LYS A 132 1.67 22.75 20.45
C LYS A 132 2.82 23.08 21.41
N LYS A 133 3.48 22.04 21.96
CA LYS A 133 4.59 22.19 22.91
C LYS A 133 5.95 22.35 22.23
N ASN A 134 6.11 21.85 21.00
CA ASN A 134 7.38 21.83 20.27
C ASN A 134 7.30 22.69 19.00
N LYS A 135 7.86 23.91 19.06
CA LYS A 135 7.81 24.84 17.92
C LYS A 135 8.82 24.54 16.81
N THR A 136 9.96 23.95 17.15
CA THR A 136 11.10 23.75 16.23
C THR A 136 11.17 22.34 15.64
N ASN A 137 10.63 21.34 16.33
CA ASN A 137 10.61 19.95 15.87
C ASN A 137 9.17 19.44 15.86
N LYS A 138 8.42 19.76 14.81
CA LYS A 138 7.03 19.33 14.65
C LYS A 138 6.97 17.92 14.06
N LEU A 139 6.02 17.14 14.54
CA LEU A 139 5.60 15.90 13.94
C LEU A 139 4.61 16.17 12.79
N PRO A 140 4.64 15.36 11.72
CA PRO A 140 3.66 15.38 10.65
C PRO A 140 2.25 15.02 11.16
N HIS A 141 1.22 15.41 10.42
CA HIS A 141 -0.15 15.04 10.75
C HIS A 141 -0.35 13.54 10.52
N PHE A 142 -0.92 12.84 11.50
CA PHE A 142 -1.09 11.39 11.41
C PHE A 142 -2.20 11.04 10.42
N THR A 143 -1.88 10.20 9.44
CA THR A 143 -2.83 9.48 8.58
C THR A 143 -2.42 8.02 8.51
N HIS A 144 -3.39 7.10 8.43
CA HIS A 144 -3.02 5.68 8.31
C HIS A 144 -2.32 5.37 6.99
N GLU A 145 -2.65 6.06 5.89
CA GLU A 145 -2.02 5.91 4.57
C GLU A 145 -0.56 6.35 4.63
N GLY A 146 -0.30 7.49 5.25
CA GLY A 146 1.05 7.98 5.49
C GLY A 146 1.83 6.97 6.35
N GLN A 147 1.23 6.51 7.43
CA GLN A 147 1.87 5.53 8.29
C GLN A 147 2.06 4.17 7.57
N SER A 148 1.19 3.80 6.62
CA SER A 148 1.35 2.60 5.77
C SER A 148 2.59 2.75 4.90
N LEU A 149 2.79 3.92 4.29
CA LEU A 149 4.01 4.23 3.55
C LEU A 149 5.25 4.17 4.44
N ARG A 150 5.19 4.73 5.66
CA ARG A 150 6.28 4.65 6.64
C ARG A 150 6.60 3.21 7.01
N VAL A 151 5.59 2.36 7.17
CA VAL A 151 5.79 0.93 7.42
C VAL A 151 6.47 0.26 6.23
N ILE A 152 6.04 0.55 5.00
CA ILE A 152 6.62 0.00 3.77
C ILE A 152 8.10 0.37 3.63
N ASP A 153 8.46 1.62 3.90
CA ASP A 153 9.80 2.16 3.65
C ASP A 153 10.76 2.04 4.84
N CYS A 154 10.27 2.02 6.07
CA CYS A 154 11.09 2.13 7.27
C CYS A 154 10.95 0.98 8.27
N PHE A 155 9.89 0.17 8.19
CA PHE A 155 9.73 -0.91 9.17
C PHE A 155 10.82 -1.96 9.00
N LYS A 156 11.71 -2.07 9.99
CA LYS A 156 12.72 -3.10 10.07
C LYS A 156 12.91 -3.58 11.50
N ASN A 157 13.36 -4.82 11.64
CA ASN A 157 13.83 -5.39 12.91
C ASN A 157 15.01 -6.33 12.66
N SER A 158 15.52 -7.00 13.69
CA SER A 158 16.66 -7.91 13.58
C SER A 158 16.49 -9.06 12.58
N ARG A 159 15.26 -9.33 12.10
CA ARG A 159 14.93 -10.43 11.19
C ARG A 159 14.24 -9.98 9.89
N HIS A 160 13.87 -8.70 9.75
CA HIS A 160 13.08 -8.22 8.62
C HIS A 160 13.59 -6.85 8.18
N GLU A 161 13.91 -6.74 6.89
CA GLU A 161 14.20 -5.48 6.21
C GLU A 161 12.91 -4.79 5.75
N PRO A 162 12.96 -3.48 5.37
CA PRO A 162 11.84 -2.79 4.77
C PRO A 162 11.31 -3.49 3.52
N LEU A 163 10.02 -3.28 3.25
CA LEU A 163 9.34 -3.92 2.13
C LEU A 163 9.85 -3.40 0.78
N ASN A 164 10.35 -2.16 0.72
CA ASN A 164 10.94 -1.56 -0.49
C ASN A 164 10.10 -1.87 -1.74
N LEU A 165 8.80 -1.59 -1.66
CA LEU A 165 7.83 -1.86 -2.72
C LEU A 165 8.07 -0.94 -3.93
N THR A 166 7.48 -1.29 -5.07
CA THR A 166 7.51 -0.45 -6.28
C THR A 166 6.87 0.90 -6.02
N PHE A 167 7.28 1.90 -6.80
CA PHE A 167 6.70 3.24 -6.75
C PHE A 167 5.18 3.20 -6.93
N GLU A 168 4.68 2.38 -7.86
CA GLU A 168 3.25 2.32 -8.19
C GLU A 168 2.42 1.83 -6.99
N VAL A 169 2.89 0.81 -6.29
CA VAL A 169 2.23 0.31 -5.08
C VAL A 169 2.27 1.36 -3.97
N ARG A 170 3.42 2.02 -3.77
CA ARG A 170 3.58 3.10 -2.79
C ARG A 170 2.64 4.29 -3.08
N ASP A 171 2.52 4.68 -4.34
CA ASP A 171 1.62 5.75 -4.78
C ASP A 171 0.15 5.36 -4.57
N GLY A 172 -0.24 4.14 -4.93
CA GLY A 172 -1.57 3.62 -4.68
C GLY A 172 -1.93 3.57 -3.19
N VAL A 173 -0.98 3.18 -2.33
CA VAL A 173 -1.16 3.18 -0.86
C VAL A 173 -1.31 4.59 -0.30
N VAL A 174 -0.77 5.64 -0.91
CA VAL A 174 -1.03 7.00 -0.40
C VAL A 174 -2.29 7.61 -1.01
N CYS A 175 -2.63 7.22 -2.23
CA CYS A 175 -3.78 7.78 -2.95
C CYS A 175 -5.12 7.09 -2.64
N HIS A 176 -5.16 5.97 -1.93
CA HIS A 176 -6.42 5.28 -1.56
C HIS A 176 -7.18 5.97 -0.42
N TYR A 177 -7.22 7.30 -0.41
CA TYR A 177 -7.86 8.05 0.65
C TYR A 177 -9.37 8.15 0.38
N GLY A 178 -10.16 7.28 1.01
CA GLY A 178 -11.62 7.24 0.85
C GLY A 178 -12.37 8.33 1.60
N GLU A 179 -11.72 9.08 2.49
CA GLU A 179 -12.38 10.04 3.38
C GLU A 179 -12.34 11.49 2.86
N ILE A 180 -11.67 11.76 1.72
CA ILE A 180 -11.71 13.08 1.07
C ILE A 180 -12.91 13.08 0.13
N ASN A 181 -13.71 14.14 0.21
CA ASN A 181 -14.79 14.41 -0.72
C ASN A 181 -14.25 14.93 -2.08
N GLU A 182 -13.40 14.14 -2.74
CA GLU A 182 -12.91 14.45 -4.07
C GLU A 182 -13.98 14.15 -5.10
N LYS A 183 -14.50 15.18 -5.75
CA LYS A 183 -15.53 15.02 -6.79
C LYS A 183 -14.98 14.50 -8.12
N PHE A 184 -13.68 14.70 -8.37
CA PHE A 184 -13.02 14.33 -9.62
C PHE A 184 -11.55 13.97 -9.39
N LEU A 185 -11.09 12.90 -10.04
CA LEU A 185 -9.67 12.52 -10.08
C LEU A 185 -9.00 13.12 -11.32
N LYS A 186 -7.76 13.61 -11.18
CA LYS A 186 -6.93 14.06 -12.31
C LYS A 186 -5.59 13.33 -12.31
N PRO A 187 -5.16 12.75 -13.45
CA PRO A 187 -3.90 12.04 -13.52
C PRO A 187 -2.72 13.02 -13.44
N GLN A 188 -1.71 12.65 -12.64
CA GLN A 188 -0.45 13.39 -12.55
C GLN A 188 0.68 12.56 -13.19
N TYR A 189 1.06 12.93 -14.41
CA TYR A 189 2.02 12.16 -15.21
C TYR A 189 3.51 12.44 -14.90
N LYS A 190 3.82 13.47 -14.12
CA LYS A 190 5.19 13.91 -13.83
C LYS A 190 5.74 13.36 -12.50
N LYS A 191 5.19 12.26 -11.99
CA LYS A 191 5.72 11.63 -10.77
C LYS A 191 6.99 10.84 -11.09
N HIS A 192 7.93 10.83 -10.14
CA HIS A 192 9.15 10.04 -10.16
C HIS A 192 9.24 9.18 -8.89
N ILE A 193 10.20 8.26 -8.82
CA ILE A 193 10.34 7.26 -7.75
C ILE A 193 10.31 7.82 -6.31
N ARG A 194 10.77 9.07 -6.12
CA ARG A 194 10.79 9.78 -4.83
C ARG A 194 9.63 10.77 -4.64
N SER A 195 8.64 10.78 -5.54
CA SER A 195 7.49 11.71 -5.46
C SER A 195 6.56 11.39 -4.30
N VAL A 196 6.59 10.15 -3.82
CA VAL A 196 5.83 9.66 -2.68
C VAL A 196 6.83 9.52 -1.55
N ASP A 197 6.73 10.36 -0.53
CA ASP A 197 7.67 10.38 0.59
C ASP A 197 6.97 10.36 1.95
N ILE A 198 7.68 9.79 2.92
CA ILE A 198 7.25 9.56 4.29
C ILE A 198 7.01 10.88 5.03
N SER A 199 7.57 11.99 4.55
CA SER A 199 7.35 13.31 5.14
C SER A 199 5.89 13.79 5.07
N ALA A 200 5.03 13.09 4.32
CA ALA A 200 3.57 13.28 4.33
C ALA A 200 2.85 12.51 5.47
N ALA A 201 3.58 11.82 6.35
CA ALA A 201 3.07 10.86 7.35
C ALA A 201 3.61 11.06 8.76
#